data_AF-A0AAJ1QRE3-F1
#
_entry.id   AF-A0AAJ1QRE3-F1
#
_cell.length_a   1.000
_cell.length_b   1.000
_cell.length_c   1.000
_cell.angle_alpha   90.00
_cell.angle_beta   90.00
_cell.angle_gamma   90.00
#
_symmetry.space_group_name_H-M   'P 1'
#
loop_
_entity.id
_entity.type
_entity.pdbx_description
1 polymer ?
#
loop_
_entity_poly.entity_id
_entity_poly.type
_entity_poly.pdbx_seq_one_letter_code
_entity_poly.pdbx_strand_id
1 'polypeptide(L)'
;MILTDVWGLYKADKQIQGYSPQTLKAYYVQFNLLVNSFGNISIQELSTNSLKVYLGKAAEKLKPSSLGHRIRFYKAGSKENGH
;
A
#
# COMPACT_ATOMS: atom_id res chain seq x y z
N MET A 1 -14.12 -6.74 2.05
CA MET A 1 -13.92 -5.29 2.21
C MET A 1 -13.42 -4.73 0.89
N ILE A 2 -14.00 -3.61 0.44
CA ILE A 2 -13.56 -2.95 -0.80
C ILE A 2 -12.25 -2.21 -0.54
N LEU A 3 -11.34 -2.23 -1.50
CA LEU A 3 -10.00 -1.66 -1.37
C LEU A 3 -10.00 -0.20 -0.91
N THR A 4 -10.93 0.62 -1.42
CA THR A 4 -11.08 2.05 -1.10
C THR A 4 -11.39 2.31 0.37
N ASP A 5 -12.06 1.39 1.06
CA ASP A 5 -12.44 1.51 2.47
C ASP A 5 -11.32 1.07 3.44
N VAL A 6 -10.30 0.37 2.94
CA VAL A 6 -9.22 -0.25 3.75
C VAL A 6 -8.38 0.79 4.48
N TRP A 7 -8.24 2.00 3.92
CA TRP A 7 -7.34 3.02 4.46
C TRP A 7 -7.68 3.40 5.91
N GLY A 8 -8.97 3.44 6.27
CA GLY A 8 -9.40 3.80 7.62
C GLY A 8 -8.83 2.86 8.68
N LEU A 9 -8.94 1.55 8.45
CA LEU A 9 -8.44 0.52 9.36
C LEU A 9 -6.91 0.51 9.39
N TYR A 10 -6.27 0.58 8.21
CA TYR A 10 -4.80 0.62 8.12
C TYR A 10 -4.21 1.84 8.85
N LYS A 11 -4.81 3.02 8.67
CA LYS A 11 -4.38 4.24 9.35
C LYS A 11 -4.49 4.10 10.87
N ALA A 12 -5.60 3.57 11.36
CA ALA A 12 -5.82 3.38 12.80
C ALA A 12 -4.77 2.43 13.40
N ASP A 13 -4.50 1.30 12.74
CA ASP A 13 -3.45 0.36 13.16
C ASP A 13 -2.06 1.04 13.21
N LYS A 14 -1.69 1.78 12.16
CA LYS A 14 -0.39 2.47 12.13
C LYS A 14 -0.27 3.58 13.16
N GLN A 15 -1.36 4.26 13.49
CA GLN A 15 -1.38 5.22 14.59
C GLN A 15 -1.13 4.54 15.94
N ILE A 16 -1.74 3.38 16.19
CA ILE A 16 -1.49 2.57 17.40
C ILE A 16 -0.02 2.14 17.47
N GLN A 17 0.59 1.80 16.34
CA GLN A 17 2.03 1.46 16.23
C GLN A 17 2.97 2.67 16.35
N GLY A 18 2.45 3.88 16.59
CA GLY A 18 3.27 5.08 16.79
C GLY A 18 3.81 5.72 15.51
N TYR A 19 3.23 5.43 14.34
CA TYR A 19 3.65 6.07 13.10
C TYR A 19 3.35 7.57 13.13
N SER A 20 4.33 8.38 12.69
CA SER A 20 4.15 9.84 12.64
C SER A 20 3.06 10.25 11.63
N PRO A 21 2.37 11.39 11.84
CA PRO A 21 1.41 11.93 10.88
C PRO A 21 2.01 12.14 9.47
N GLN A 22 3.29 12.48 9.41
CA GLN A 22 4.02 12.69 8.15
C GLN A 22 4.20 11.36 7.40
N THR A 23 4.54 10.29 8.12
CA THR A 23 4.64 8.94 7.55
C THR A 23 3.29 8.46 7.03
N LEU A 24 2.21 8.68 7.81
CA LEU A 24 0.85 8.32 7.39
C LEU A 24 0.42 9.07 6.13
N LYS A 25 0.75 10.36 6.01
CA LYS A 25 0.48 11.14 4.80
C LYS A 25 1.22 10.57 3.59
N ALA A 26 2.49 10.20 3.74
CA ALA A 26 3.26 9.57 2.66
C ALA A 26 2.67 8.21 2.26
N TYR A 27 2.20 7.42 3.22
CA TYR A 27 1.58 6.11 2.97
C TYR A 27 0.21 6.25 2.30
N TYR A 28 -0.56 7.29 2.63
CA TYR A 28 -1.83 7.59 1.97
C TYR A 28 -1.65 7.85 0.47
N VAL A 29 -0.57 8.55 0.10
CA VAL A 29 -0.24 8.76 -1.32
C VAL A 29 0.01 7.42 -2.02
N GLN A 30 0.74 6.49 -1.39
CA GLN A 30 0.98 5.17 -1.97
C GLN A 30 -0.30 4.32 -2.07
N PHE A 31 -1.17 4.41 -1.07
CA PHE A 31 -2.48 3.77 -1.09
C PHE A 31 -3.36 4.28 -2.25
N ASN A 32 -3.45 5.60 -2.44
CA ASN A 32 -4.21 6.17 -3.55
C ASN A 32 -3.65 5.75 -4.92
N LEU A 33 -2.33 5.63 -5.05
CA LEU A 33 -1.71 5.13 -6.28
C LEU A 33 -2.07 3.66 -6.56
N LEU A 34 -2.15 2.83 -5.51
CA LEU A 34 -2.63 1.46 -5.61
C LEU A 34 -4.10 1.43 -6.05
N VAL A 35 -4.98 2.16 -5.37
CA VAL A 35 -6.41 2.26 -5.70
C VAL A 35 -6.60 2.71 -7.14
N ASN A 36 -5.88 3.74 -7.59
CA ASN A 36 -5.99 4.23 -8.97
C ASN A 36 -5.52 3.20 -10.01
N SER A 37 -4.68 2.24 -9.63
CA SER A 37 -4.16 1.23 -10.55
C SER A 37 -5.03 -0.01 -10.63
N PHE A 38 -5.68 -0.38 -9.53
CA PHE A 38 -6.51 -1.59 -9.44
C PHE A 38 -8.01 -1.29 -9.49
N GLY A 39 -8.42 -0.06 -9.21
CA GLY A 39 -9.81 0.35 -9.12
C GLY A 39 -10.49 -0.11 -7.83
N ASN A 40 -11.82 -0.18 -7.87
CA ASN A 40 -12.68 -0.50 -6.74
C ASN A 40 -12.89 -2.02 -6.61
N ILE A 41 -11.80 -2.76 -6.41
CA ILE A 41 -11.82 -4.22 -6.25
C ILE A 41 -11.98 -4.63 -4.79
N SER A 42 -12.40 -5.87 -4.54
CA SER A 42 -12.31 -6.47 -3.20
C SER A 42 -10.85 -6.66 -2.79
N ILE A 43 -10.53 -6.45 -1.51
CA ILE A 43 -9.19 -6.75 -0.98
C ILE A 43 -8.79 -8.23 -1.18
N GLN A 44 -9.78 -9.14 -1.26
CA GLN A 44 -9.56 -10.57 -1.51
C GLN A 44 -9.07 -10.86 -2.94
N GLU A 45 -9.34 -9.96 -3.89
CA GLU A 45 -8.85 -10.06 -5.27
C GLU A 45 -7.41 -9.56 -5.40
N LEU A 46 -6.90 -8.84 -4.38
CA LEU A 46 -5.54 -8.32 -4.32
C LEU A 46 -4.57 -9.43 -3.91
N SER A 47 -4.05 -10.16 -4.91
CA SER A 47 -3.02 -11.18 -4.69
C SER A 47 -1.59 -10.59 -4.66
N THR A 48 -0.67 -11.32 -4.04
CA THR A 48 0.77 -11.03 -4.07
C THR A 48 1.32 -10.93 -5.51
N ASN A 49 0.79 -11.74 -6.44
CA ASN A 49 1.22 -11.70 -7.84
C ASN A 49 0.79 -10.41 -8.54
N SER A 50 -0.45 -9.96 -8.33
CA SER A 50 -0.92 -8.65 -8.80
C SER A 50 -0.05 -7.51 -8.28
N LEU A 51 0.32 -7.55 -7.00
CA LEU A 51 1.21 -6.55 -6.41
C LEU A 51 2.62 -6.57 -7.02
N LYS A 52 3.19 -7.75 -7.27
CA LYS A 52 4.49 -7.88 -7.95
C LYS A 52 4.45 -7.29 -9.36
N VAL A 53 3.40 -7.58 -10.13
CA VAL A 53 3.22 -7.02 -11.48
C VAL A 53 3.10 -5.50 -11.43
N TYR A 54 2.30 -4.97 -10.50
CA TYR A 54 2.17 -3.52 -10.31
C TYR A 54 3.51 -2.87 -9.93
N LEU A 55 4.25 -3.47 -9.00
CA LEU A 55 5.57 -2.97 -8.58
C LEU A 55 6.60 -3.03 -9.71
N GLY A 56 6.57 -4.08 -10.55
CA GLY A 56 7.41 -4.18 -11.75
C GLY A 56 7.15 -3.04 -12.72
N LYS A 57 5.88 -2.79 -13.07
CA LYS A 57 5.48 -1.65 -13.92
C LYS A 57 5.86 -0.30 -13.33
N ALA A 58 5.79 -0.16 -12.01
CA ALA A 58 6.20 1.05 -11.32
C ALA A 58 7.73 1.23 -11.35
N ALA A 59 8.50 0.14 -11.25
CA ALA A 59 9.96 0.18 -11.27
C ALA A 59 10.53 0.63 -12.62
N GLU A 60 9.85 0.33 -13.73
CA GLU A 60 10.23 0.79 -15.07
C GLU A 60 10.17 2.31 -15.22
N LYS A 61 9.29 2.98 -14.46
CA LYS A 61 8.97 4.41 -14.63
C LYS A 61 9.46 5.29 -13.48
N LEU A 62 9.77 4.71 -12.32
CA LEU A 62 10.07 5.46 -11.10
C LEU A 62 11.54 5.40 -10.73
N LYS A 63 12.03 6.52 -10.19
CA LYS A 63 13.34 6.56 -9.53
C LYS A 63 13.35 5.61 -8.32
N PRO A 64 14.50 4.99 -7.99
CA PRO A 64 14.63 4.01 -6.91
C PRO A 64 14.07 4.49 -5.55
N SER A 65 14.20 5.78 -5.22
CA SER A 65 13.66 6.36 -3.99
C SER A 65 12.12 6.32 -3.91
N SER A 66 11.44 6.54 -5.03
CA SER A 66 9.97 6.48 -5.11
C SER A 66 9.45 5.04 -5.06
N LEU A 67 10.18 4.12 -5.71
CA LEU A 67 9.91 2.69 -5.61
C LEU A 67 10.11 2.17 -4.18
N GLY A 68 11.15 2.66 -3.49
CA GLY A 68 11.43 2.33 -2.09
C GLY A 68 10.27 2.71 -1.15
N HIS A 69 9.66 3.88 -1.34
CA HIS A 69 8.47 4.27 -0.57
C HIS A 69 7.27 3.34 -0.82
N ARG A 70 7.03 2.92 -2.07
CA ARG A 70 5.98 1.93 -2.41
C ARG A 70 6.23 0.61 -1.69
N ILE A 71 7.44 0.07 -1.78
CA ILE A 71 7.80 -1.21 -1.15
C ILE A 71 7.64 -1.13 0.38
N ARG A 72 8.06 -0.03 1.01
CA ARG A 72 7.91 0.17 2.46
C ARG A 72 6.44 0.18 2.89
N PHE A 73 5.58 0.88 2.15
CA PHE A 73 4.14 0.88 2.38
C PHE A 73 3.56 -0.55 2.35
N TYR A 74 3.87 -1.34 1.31
CA TYR A 74 3.39 -2.71 1.20
C TYR A 74 3.91 -3.61 2.32
N LYS A 75 5.21 -3.56 2.62
CA LYS A 75 5.79 -4.35 3.72
C LYS A 75 5.17 -4.04 5.07
N ALA A 76 4.82 -2.77 5.31
CA ALA A 76 4.16 -2.37 6.55
C ALA A 76 2.75 -2.97 6.68
N GLY A 77 2.04 -3.23 5.57
CA GLY A 77 0.76 -3.94 5.57
C GLY A 77 0.86 -5.47 5.53
N SER A 78 1.90 -6.04 4.90
CA SER A 78 2.08 -7.50 4.84
C SER A 78 2.55 -8.12 6.15
N LYS A 79 3.27 -7.37 7.00
CA LYS A 79 3.70 -7.87 8.33
C LYS A 79 2.54 -8.19 9.29
N GLU A 80 1.32 -7.77 8.98
CA GLU A 80 0.11 -8.07 9.77
C GLU A 80 -0.56 -9.40 9.38
N ASN A 81 -0.29 -9.92 8.17
CA ASN A 81 -0.90 -11.16 7.67
C ASN A 81 0.11 -12.32 7.76
N GLY A 82 0.69 -12.52 8.94
CA GLY A 82 1.65 -13.59 9.22
C GLY A 82 1.07 -14.97 8.92
N HIS A 83 1.38 -15.46 7.71
CA HIS A 83 1.69 -16.86 7.45
C HIS A 83 3.20 -16.95 7.24
#